data_AF-A0A2S2P901-F1
#
_entry.id   AF-A0A2S2P901-F1
#
_cell.length_a   1.000
_cell.length_b   1.000
_cell.length_c   1.000
_cell.angle_alpha   90.00
_cell.angle_beta   90.00
_cell.angle_gamma   90.00
#
_symmetry.space_group_name_H-M   'P 1'
#
loop_
_entity.id
_entity.type
_entity.pdbx_description
1 polymer ?
#
loop_
_entity_poly.entity_id
_entity_poly.type
_entity_poly.pdbx_seq_one_letter_code
_entity_poly.pdbx_strand_id
1 'polypeptide(L)'
;MISFVSKCYGGRTSDSFITINDSGFLSKLELGDIVLADKGFPGIKTSCENSNCILVMPPILHHGRFTEDEVMETHTVASVRIHIERVFSRLKTHGILNKISMDL
;
A
#
# COMPACT_ATOMS: atom_id res chain seq x y z
N MET A 1 0.86 10.58 -10.84
CA MET A 1 2.30 10.32 -11.01
C MET A 1 2.60 8.95 -10.43
N ILE A 2 3.43 8.13 -11.08
CA ILE A 2 3.97 6.89 -10.51
C ILE A 2 5.48 7.13 -10.37
N SER A 3 6.01 7.02 -9.16
CA SER A 3 7.42 7.27 -8.86
C SER A 3 8.25 6.01 -8.68
N PHE A 4 7.59 4.87 -8.44
CA PHE A 4 8.23 3.61 -8.13
C PHE A 4 7.42 2.44 -8.70
N VAL A 5 8.13 1.48 -9.29
CA VAL A 5 7.60 0.19 -9.73
C VAL A 5 8.67 -0.83 -9.37
N SER A 6 8.34 -1.81 -8.53
CA SER A 6 9.24 -2.92 -8.22
C SER A 6 9.36 -3.90 -9.39
N LYS A 7 10.29 -4.85 -9.32
CA LYS A 7 10.27 -6.03 -10.21
C LYS A 7 8.99 -6.86 -10.02
N CYS A 8 8.75 -7.77 -10.96
CA CYS A 8 7.64 -8.72 -10.88
C CYS A 8 7.97 -9.87 -9.93
N TYR A 9 6.95 -10.40 -9.26
CA TYR A 9 7.08 -11.53 -8.32
C TYR A 9 6.07 -12.61 -8.68
N GLY A 10 6.47 -13.88 -8.48
CA GLY A 10 5.54 -15.00 -8.61
C GLY A 10 4.49 -15.00 -7.49
N GLY A 11 3.31 -15.53 -7.76
CA GLY A 11 2.17 -15.51 -6.82
C GLY A 11 2.34 -16.29 -5.51
N ARG A 12 3.49 -16.97 -5.31
CA ARG A 12 3.85 -17.63 -4.04
C ARG A 12 4.63 -16.72 -3.09
N THR A 13 5.12 -15.58 -3.57
CA THR A 13 5.85 -14.62 -2.75
C THR A 13 4.86 -13.76 -1.99
N SER A 14 5.05 -13.61 -0.68
CA SER A 14 4.17 -12.75 0.13
C SER A 14 4.48 -11.28 -0.12
N ASP A 15 3.43 -10.45 -0.09
CA ASP A 15 3.57 -9.00 -0.20
C ASP A 15 4.52 -8.44 0.87
N SER A 16 4.57 -9.07 2.05
CA SER A 16 5.43 -8.66 3.18
C SER A 16 6.88 -8.87 2.82
N PHE A 17 7.18 -10.03 2.25
CA PHE A 17 8.54 -10.34 1.82
C PHE A 17 9.00 -9.37 0.75
N ILE A 18 8.14 -9.12 -0.25
CA ILE A 18 8.40 -8.17 -1.35
C ILE A 18 8.71 -6.79 -0.78
N THR A 19 7.82 -6.26 0.06
CA THR A 19 7.92 -4.87 0.53
C THR A 19 9.11 -4.68 1.46
N ILE A 20 9.35 -5.62 2.37
CA ILE A 20 10.36 -5.49 3.43
C ILE A 20 11.77 -5.81 2.93
N ASN A 21 11.92 -6.88 2.14
CA ASN A 21 13.24 -7.47 1.90
C ASN A 21 13.79 -7.21 0.50
N ASP A 22 12.94 -7.01 -0.52
CA ASP A 22 13.41 -7.20 -1.89
C ASP A 22 13.03 -6.06 -2.86
N SER A 23 11.85 -5.45 -2.74
CA SER A 23 11.41 -4.38 -3.64
C SER A 23 12.24 -3.10 -3.53
N GLY A 24 12.87 -2.86 -2.38
CA GLY A 24 13.53 -1.58 -2.10
C GLY A 24 12.56 -0.43 -1.88
N PHE A 25 11.26 -0.69 -1.71
CA PHE A 25 10.26 0.35 -1.45
C PHE A 25 10.54 1.10 -0.14
N LEU A 26 10.79 0.38 0.95
CA LEU A 26 11.00 0.98 2.28
C LEU A 26 12.21 1.91 2.34
N SER A 27 13.27 1.64 1.58
CA SER A 27 14.46 2.50 1.56
C SER A 27 14.26 3.83 0.83
N LYS A 28 13.09 4.02 0.19
CA LYS A 28 12.68 5.28 -0.45
C LYS A 28 11.82 6.15 0.44
N LEU A 29 11.34 5.61 1.57
CA LEU A 29 10.48 6.36 2.47
C LEU A 29 11.29 7.30 3.35
N GLU A 30 10.74 8.47 3.60
CA GLU A 30 11.29 9.49 4.47
C GLU A 30 10.46 9.61 5.76
N LEU A 31 11.08 10.23 6.77
CA LEU A 31 10.44 10.54 8.04
C LEU A 31 9.14 11.34 7.81
N GLY A 32 8.02 10.82 8.30
CA GLY A 32 6.71 11.46 8.19
C GLY A 32 5.91 11.08 6.95
N ASP A 33 6.43 10.24 6.06
CA ASP A 33 5.66 9.72 4.94
C ASP A 33 4.44 8.90 5.41
N ILE A 34 3.33 9.05 4.69
CA ILE A 34 2.10 8.29 4.92
C ILE A 34 2.03 7.14 3.92
N VAL A 35 2.06 5.92 4.44
CA VAL A 35 1.92 4.69 3.65
C VAL A 35 0.51 4.17 3.82
N LEU A 36 -0.26 4.10 2.73
CA LEU A 36 -1.53 3.39 2.73
C LEU A 36 -1.32 1.93 2.35
N ALA A 37 -1.86 1.01 3.15
CA ALA A 37 -1.81 -0.41 2.87
C ALA A 37 -3.18 -1.08 3.00
N ASP A 38 -3.35 -2.19 2.28
CA ASP A 38 -4.56 -2.98 2.38
C ASP A 38 -4.69 -3.64 3.75
N LYS A 39 -5.95 -3.85 4.15
CA LYS A 39 -6.33 -4.44 5.45
C LYS A 39 -5.68 -5.81 5.74
N GLY A 40 -5.35 -6.56 4.69
CA GLY A 40 -4.69 -7.87 4.79
C GLY A 40 -3.18 -7.80 5.00
N PHE A 41 -2.61 -6.62 5.24
CA PHE A 41 -1.17 -6.39 5.19
C PHE A 41 -0.52 -5.92 6.50
N PRO A 42 -0.79 -6.55 7.67
CA PRO A 42 -0.23 -6.09 8.94
C PRO A 42 1.29 -6.32 9.05
N GLY A 43 1.86 -7.20 8.23
CA GLY A 43 3.27 -7.60 8.31
C GLY A 43 4.28 -6.47 8.07
N ILE A 44 3.87 -5.35 7.47
CA ILE A 44 4.74 -4.20 7.23
C ILE A 44 4.73 -3.16 8.35
N LYS A 45 3.84 -3.28 9.34
CA LYS A 45 3.65 -2.29 10.40
C LYS A 45 4.97 -1.96 11.11
N THR A 46 5.64 -2.97 11.66
CA THR A 46 6.92 -2.79 12.35
C THR A 46 8.01 -2.19 11.45
N SER A 47 8.01 -2.52 10.16
CA SER A 47 9.02 -2.01 9.23
C SER A 47 8.78 -0.54 8.84
N CYS A 48 7.51 -0.15 8.70
CA CYS A 48 7.13 1.26 8.52
C CYS A 48 7.43 2.09 9.76
N GLU A 49 7.11 1.57 10.96
CA GLU A 49 7.41 2.22 12.24
C GLU A 49 8.92 2.42 12.42
N ASN A 50 9.74 1.43 12.09
CA ASN A 50 11.21 1.56 12.12
C ASN A 50 11.76 2.59 11.13
N SER A 51 11.03 2.85 10.04
CA SER A 51 11.38 3.89 9.06
C SER A 51 10.81 5.27 9.44
N ASN A 52 10.14 5.36 10.60
CA ASN A 52 9.41 6.54 11.08
C ASN A 52 8.34 7.04 10.09
N CYS A 53 7.70 6.11 9.39
CA CYS A 53 6.58 6.39 8.50
C CYS A 53 5.26 6.09 9.20
N ILE A 54 4.19 6.72 8.75
CA ILE A 54 2.84 6.55 9.29
C ILE A 54 2.12 5.53 8.39
N LEU A 55 1.89 4.32 8.91
CA LEU A 55 1.12 3.31 8.22
C LEU A 55 -0.37 3.51 8.49
N VAL A 56 -1.15 3.72 7.43
CA VAL A 56 -2.60 3.86 7.47
C VAL A 56 -3.24 2.65 6.80
N MET A 57 -4.04 1.90 7.55
CA MET A 57 -4.79 0.74 7.06
C MET A 57 -6.26 0.88 7.42
N PRO A 58 -7.19 0.36 6.61
CA PRO A 58 -8.60 0.31 6.99
C PRO A 58 -8.77 -0.47 8.30
N PRO A 59 -9.62 -0.02 9.24
CA PRO A 59 -9.73 -0.65 10.54
C PRO A 59 -10.25 -2.09 10.44
N ILE A 60 -9.70 -2.95 11.29
CA ILE A 60 -10.09 -4.36 11.38
C ILE A 60 -11.24 -4.49 12.37
N LEU A 61 -12.34 -5.08 11.90
CA LEU A 61 -13.51 -5.28 12.74
C LEU A 61 -13.23 -6.44 13.69
N HIS A 62 -12.90 -6.12 14.94
CA HIS A 62 -12.58 -7.13 15.96
C HIS A 62 -13.78 -7.50 16.85
N HIS A 63 -14.74 -6.59 17.06
CA HIS A 63 -15.81 -6.73 18.07
C HIS A 63 -17.23 -6.49 17.56
N GLY A 64 -17.46 -6.66 16.25
CA GLY A 64 -18.80 -6.63 15.63
C GLY A 64 -19.37 -5.23 15.34
N ARG A 65 -18.83 -4.15 15.92
CA ARG A 65 -19.12 -2.75 15.56
C ARG A 65 -17.87 -1.87 15.62
N PHE A 66 -17.82 -0.85 14.77
CA PHE A 66 -16.83 0.23 14.84
C PHE A 66 -17.30 1.32 15.81
N THR A 67 -16.36 1.96 16.48
CA THR A 67 -16.57 3.21 17.24
C THR A 67 -16.76 4.41 16.30
N GLU A 68 -17.27 5.54 16.79
CA GLU A 68 -17.44 6.76 15.97
C GLU A 68 -16.11 7.23 15.37
N ASP A 69 -15.02 7.18 16.14
CA ASP A 69 -13.68 7.55 15.67
C ASP A 69 -13.17 6.61 14.57
N GLU A 70 -13.35 5.30 14.73
CA GLU A 70 -12.99 4.31 13.70
C GLU A 70 -13.83 4.48 12.43
N VAL A 71 -15.11 4.87 12.55
CA VAL A 71 -15.96 5.18 11.40
C VAL A 71 -15.43 6.39 10.64
N MET A 72 -15.05 7.46 11.34
CA MET A 72 -14.48 8.66 10.73
C MET A 72 -13.13 8.38 10.06
N GLU A 73 -12.27 7.60 10.70
CA GLU A 73 -11.00 7.13 10.11
C GLU A 73 -11.27 6.28 8.86
N THR A 74 -12.25 5.36 8.92
CA THR A 74 -12.68 4.55 7.77
C THR A 74 -13.11 5.41 6.60
N HIS A 75 -13.91 6.46 6.84
CA HIS A 75 -14.35 7.37 5.78
C HIS A 75 -13.17 8.08 5.09
N THR A 76 -12.20 8.53 5.88
CA THR A 76 -11.01 9.22 5.36
C THR A 76 -10.17 8.26 4.51
N VAL A 77 -9.88 7.07 5.04
CA VAL A 77 -9.11 6.03 4.33
C VAL A 77 -9.85 5.56 3.07
N ALA A 78 -11.17 5.38 3.14
CA ALA A 78 -11.99 4.97 2.00
C ALA A 78 -11.96 6.01 0.85
N SER A 79 -12.00 7.30 1.18
CA SER A 79 -11.90 8.37 0.17
C SER A 79 -10.58 8.30 -0.60
N VAL A 80 -9.45 8.09 0.09
CA VAL A 80 -8.14 7.93 -0.55
C VAL A 80 -8.09 6.64 -1.39
N ARG A 81 -8.63 5.53 -0.88
CA ARG A 81 -8.70 4.24 -1.58
C ARG A 81 -9.39 4.34 -2.94
N ILE A 82 -10.48 5.11 -3.04
CA ILE A 82 -11.18 5.35 -4.31
C ILE A 82 -10.24 5.98 -5.35
N HIS A 83 -9.36 6.90 -4.94
CA HIS A 83 -8.39 7.51 -5.86
C HIS A 83 -7.35 6.50 -6.33
N ILE A 84 -6.85 5.64 -5.43
CA ILE A 84 -5.91 4.57 -5.75
C ILE A 84 -6.52 3.56 -6.73
N GLU A 85 -7.76 3.11 -6.49
CA GLU A 85 -8.48 2.19 -7.38
C GLU A 85 -8.69 2.80 -8.78
N ARG A 86 -9.01 4.09 -8.86
CA ARG A 86 -9.11 4.82 -10.15
C ARG A 86 -7.77 4.89 -10.87
N VAL A 87 -6.67 5.10 -10.15
CA VAL A 87 -5.31 5.06 -10.74
C VAL A 87 -5.04 3.67 -11.30
N PHE A 88 -5.22 2.61 -10.51
CA PHE A 88 -5.03 1.23 -10.98
C PHE A 88 -5.90 0.88 -12.19
N SER A 89 -7.17 1.32 -12.20
CA SER A 89 -8.05 1.16 -13.35
C SER A 89 -7.45 1.82 -14.60
N ARG A 90 -6.97 3.06 -14.49
CA ARG A 90 -6.30 3.76 -15.60
C ARG A 90 -5.02 3.07 -16.05
N LEU A 91 -4.22 2.51 -15.14
CA LEU A 91 -3.02 1.73 -15.48
C LEU A 91 -3.36 0.55 -16.37
N LYS A 92 -4.43 -0.19 -16.04
CA LYS A 92 -4.93 -1.33 -16.80
C LYS A 92 -5.51 -0.89 -18.15
N THR A 93 -6.43 0.07 -18.16
CA THR A 93 -7.13 0.53 -19.37
C THR A 93 -6.17 1.06 -20.44
N HIS A 94 -5.12 1.78 -20.04
CA HIS A 94 -4.17 2.39 -20.98
C HIS A 94 -2.90 1.54 -21.19
N GLY A 95 -2.81 0.36 -20.56
CA GLY A 95 -1.64 -0.51 -20.62
C GLY A 95 -0.35 0.19 -20.22
N ILE A 96 -0.38 1.05 -19.18
CA ILE A 96 0.74 1.93 -18.84
C ILE A 96 2.00 1.12 -18.50
N LEU A 97 1.84 0.03 -17.75
CA LEU A 97 2.97 -0.83 -17.37
C LEU A 97 3.61 -1.53 -18.58
N ASN A 98 2.88 -1.78 -19.66
CA ASN A 98 3.42 -2.36 -20.90
C ASN A 98 4.34 -1.39 -21.66
N LYS A 99 4.29 -0.09 -21.32
CA LYS A 99 5.12 0.96 -21.93
C LYS A 99 6.39 1.24 -21.14
N ILE A 100 6.55 0.58 -19.99
CA ILE A 100 7.74 0.69 -19.15
C ILE A 100 8.60 -0.53 -19.48
N SER A 101 9.86 -0.31 -19.89
CA SER A 101 10.82 -1.41 -20.01
C SER A 101 11.14 -1.87 -18.59
N MET A 102 10.60 -3.02 -18.20
CA MET A 102 10.96 -3.68 -16.95
C MET A 102 11.95 -4.78 -17.31
N ASP A 103 13.19 -4.66 -16.82
CA ASP A 103 14.16 -5.74 -16.92
C ASP A 103 13.62 -6.90 -16.06
N LEU A 104 13.21 -7.97 -16.73
CA LEU A 104 12.70 -9.22 -16.15
C LEU A 104 13.84 -10.09 -15.63
#